data_AF-A0A1A9AEG2-F1
#
_entry.id   AF-A0A1A9AEG2-F1
#
_cell.length_a   1.000
_cell.length_b   1.000
_cell.length_c   1.000
_cell.angle_alpha   90.00
_cell.angle_beta   90.00
_cell.angle_gamma   90.00
#
_symmetry.space_group_name_H-M   'P 1'
#
loop_
_entity.id
_entity.type
_entity.pdbx_description
1 polymer ?
#
loop_
_entity_poly.entity_id
_entity_poly.type
_entity_poly.pdbx_seq_one_letter_code
_entity_poly.pdbx_strand_id
1 'polypeptide(L)'
;MQSTTNEPALFTRLRQHAKSVQLAEEHSVKHGEPGLRLEDFRCRYLVADDIWVPLAEALLIGHYRPVWNVLIDGFGNHDPGRGRTTQARSLWDMLHPGRAWAAQRPEAQKSPHQLRYEVNAHLSRFRIPDLDAVPVIDDEVQEAMDQEEMVFDLEK
;
A
#
# COMPACT_ATOMS: atom_id res chain seq x y z
N MET A 1 -13.74 -20.23 -21.60
CA MET A 1 -12.54 -19.51 -21.14
C MET A 1 -12.23 -20.01 -19.75
N GLN A 2 -11.11 -20.71 -19.56
CA GLN A 2 -10.68 -21.15 -18.22
C GLN A 2 -10.11 -19.93 -17.50
N SER A 3 -10.61 -19.66 -16.29
CA SER A 3 -10.05 -18.68 -15.37
C SER A 3 -8.55 -18.93 -15.22
N THR A 4 -7.72 -17.96 -15.60
CA THR A 4 -6.25 -18.00 -15.44
C THR A 4 -5.79 -17.62 -14.03
N THR A 5 -6.71 -17.24 -13.15
CA THR A 5 -6.39 -16.79 -11.80
C THR A 5 -6.32 -17.99 -10.86
N ASN A 6 -5.15 -18.63 -10.80
CA ASN A 6 -4.82 -19.46 -9.65
C ASN A 6 -4.92 -18.55 -8.41
N GLU A 7 -5.82 -18.87 -7.49
CA GLU A 7 -6.08 -18.19 -6.22
C GLU A 7 -4.86 -17.91 -5.29
N PRO A 8 -3.64 -18.49 -5.39
CA PRO A 8 -2.59 -18.27 -4.37
C PRO A 8 -1.99 -16.87 -4.28
N ALA A 9 -1.87 -16.10 -5.37
CA ALA A 9 -0.98 -14.93 -5.41
C ALA A 9 -1.47 -13.79 -4.49
N LEU A 10 -2.76 -13.42 -4.61
CA LEU A 10 -3.39 -12.39 -3.80
C LEU A 10 -3.35 -12.74 -2.30
N PHE A 11 -3.79 -13.94 -1.92
CA PHE A 11 -3.77 -14.37 -0.51
C PHE A 11 -2.35 -14.48 0.05
N THR A 12 -1.38 -14.93 -0.77
CA THR A 12 0.04 -14.93 -0.39
C THR A 12 0.52 -13.51 -0.10
N ARG A 13 0.14 -12.55 -0.94
CA ARG A 13 0.50 -11.15 -0.76
C ARG A 13 -0.11 -10.55 0.51
N LEU A 14 -1.39 -10.82 0.78
CA LEU A 14 -2.05 -10.41 2.02
C LEU A 14 -1.35 -10.98 3.26
N ARG A 15 -0.96 -12.27 3.23
CA ARG A 15 -0.19 -12.89 4.33
C ARG A 15 1.17 -12.24 4.53
N GLN A 16 1.87 -11.87 3.46
CA GLN A 16 3.15 -11.15 3.56
C GLN A 16 2.99 -9.77 4.21
N HIS A 17 1.93 -9.04 3.86
CA HIS A 17 1.60 -7.76 4.49
C HIS A 17 1.27 -7.92 5.98
N ALA A 18 0.41 -8.89 6.32
CA ALA A 18 0.10 -9.23 7.71
C ALA A 18 1.37 -9.58 8.51
N LYS A 19 2.29 -10.35 7.92
CA LYS A 19 3.56 -10.67 8.58
C LYS A 19 4.44 -9.43 8.80
N SER A 20 4.45 -8.49 7.87
CA SER A 20 5.21 -7.23 8.04
C SER A 20 4.66 -6.40 9.20
N VAL A 21 3.33 -6.28 9.31
CA VAL A 21 2.68 -5.61 10.45
C VAL A 21 2.96 -6.35 11.76
N GLN A 22 2.87 -7.68 11.77
CA GLN A 22 3.17 -8.50 12.95
C GLN A 22 4.61 -8.30 13.44
N LEU A 23 5.58 -8.22 12.53
CA LEU A 23 6.98 -7.97 12.92
C LEU A 23 7.17 -6.58 13.53
N ALA A 24 6.44 -5.58 13.04
CA ALA A 24 6.46 -4.23 13.61
C ALA A 24 5.81 -4.20 15.00
N GLU A 25 4.70 -4.92 15.18
CA GLU A 25 4.03 -5.10 16.47
C GLU A 25 4.94 -5.80 17.49
N GLU A 26 5.53 -6.94 17.12
CA GLU A 26 6.47 -7.69 17.97
C GLU A 26 7.64 -6.80 18.42
N HIS A 27 8.17 -5.97 17.51
CA HIS A 27 9.22 -5.01 17.84
C HIS A 27 8.71 -3.95 18.84
N SER A 28 7.59 -3.28 18.56
CA SER A 28 7.10 -2.23 19.44
C SER A 28 6.79 -2.76 20.84
N VAL A 29 6.18 -3.95 20.94
CA VAL A 29 5.91 -4.63 22.21
C VAL A 29 7.21 -4.95 22.95
N LYS A 30 8.21 -5.52 22.26
CA LYS A 30 9.51 -5.85 22.86
C LYS A 30 10.23 -4.63 23.41
N HIS A 31 10.08 -3.48 22.77
CA HIS A 31 10.74 -2.24 23.14
C HIS A 31 9.90 -1.35 24.08
N GLY A 32 8.67 -1.73 24.40
CA GLY A 32 7.77 -0.95 25.25
C GLY A 32 7.30 0.35 24.60
N GLU A 33 7.26 0.40 23.26
CA GLU A 33 6.91 1.58 22.48
C GLU A 33 5.49 1.44 21.87
N PRO A 34 4.75 2.54 21.68
CA PRO A 34 3.54 2.53 20.88
C PRO A 34 3.84 2.11 19.43
N GLY A 35 3.01 1.24 18.87
CA GLY A 35 3.21 0.72 17.51
C GLY A 35 1.92 0.23 16.87
N LEU A 36 2.07 -0.38 15.70
CA LEU A 36 0.96 -1.01 14.99
C LEU A 36 0.55 -2.29 15.72
N ARG A 37 -0.74 -2.63 15.69
CA ARG A 37 -1.27 -3.89 16.20
C ARG A 37 -2.00 -4.60 15.08
N LEU A 38 -1.68 -5.86 14.81
CA LEU A 38 -2.28 -6.57 13.67
C LEU A 38 -3.82 -6.64 13.79
N GLU A 39 -4.35 -6.71 15.01
CA GLU A 39 -5.79 -6.75 15.28
C GLU A 39 -6.55 -5.48 14.88
N ASP A 40 -5.86 -4.35 14.69
CA ASP A 40 -6.45 -3.08 14.27
C ASP A 40 -6.60 -2.98 12.74
N PHE A 41 -6.10 -3.97 11.99
CA PHE A 41 -6.16 -3.97 10.52
C PHE A 41 -7.30 -4.82 9.97
N ARG A 42 -7.88 -4.36 8.87
CA ARG A 42 -8.86 -5.10 8.04
C ARG A 42 -8.43 -4.97 6.58
N CYS A 43 -8.88 -5.89 5.73
CA CYS A 43 -8.67 -5.80 4.29
C CYS A 43 -9.97 -6.06 3.54
N ARG A 44 -10.17 -5.33 2.43
CA ARG A 44 -11.11 -5.66 1.37
C ARG A 44 -10.28 -6.00 0.14
N TYR A 45 -10.72 -6.98 -0.63
CA TYR A 45 -10.00 -7.42 -1.81
C TYR A 45 -10.98 -7.76 -2.93
N LEU A 46 -10.52 -7.57 -4.16
CA LEU A 46 -11.25 -7.89 -5.38
C LEU A 46 -10.36 -8.80 -6.22
N VAL A 47 -10.92 -9.91 -6.71
CA VAL A 47 -10.25 -10.76 -7.70
C VAL A 47 -10.60 -10.20 -9.07
N ALA A 48 -9.57 -9.84 -9.83
CA ALA A 48 -9.69 -9.27 -11.17
C ALA A 48 -8.67 -9.92 -12.11
N ASP A 49 -8.89 -9.78 -13.42
CA ASP A 49 -7.88 -10.13 -14.43
C ASP A 49 -6.66 -9.22 -14.31
N ASP A 50 -5.46 -9.78 -14.54
CA ASP A 50 -4.18 -9.09 -14.32
C ASP A 50 -4.04 -7.78 -15.12
N ILE A 51 -4.75 -7.69 -16.26
CA ILE A 51 -4.77 -6.50 -17.12
C ILE A 51 -5.42 -5.30 -16.41
N TRP A 52 -6.43 -5.54 -15.58
CA TRP A 52 -7.19 -4.47 -14.90
C TRP A 52 -6.56 -4.04 -13.57
N VAL A 53 -5.68 -4.86 -12.99
CA VAL A 53 -5.07 -4.60 -11.67
C VAL A 53 -4.35 -3.25 -11.61
N PRO A 54 -3.50 -2.85 -12.58
CA PRO A 54 -2.78 -1.58 -12.50
C PRO A 54 -3.70 -0.36 -12.54
N LEU A 55 -4.74 -0.40 -13.39
CA LEU A 55 -5.72 0.69 -13.49
C LEU A 55 -6.53 0.83 -12.20
N ALA A 56 -7.07 -0.28 -11.70
CA ALA A 56 -7.82 -0.28 -10.45
C ALA A 56 -6.95 0.21 -9.27
N GLU A 57 -5.70 -0.24 -9.17
CA GLU A 57 -4.76 0.22 -8.14
C GLU A 57 -4.51 1.74 -8.26
N ALA A 58 -4.24 2.25 -9.46
CA ALA A 58 -4.01 3.67 -9.68
C ALA A 58 -5.22 4.53 -9.29
N LEU A 59 -6.44 4.11 -9.67
CA LEU A 59 -7.69 4.80 -9.31
C LEU A 59 -7.89 4.83 -7.79
N LEU A 60 -7.71 3.70 -7.11
CA LEU A 60 -7.85 3.61 -5.65
C LEU A 60 -6.81 4.47 -4.92
N ILE A 61 -5.55 4.48 -5.38
CA ILE A 61 -4.50 5.34 -4.80
C ILE A 61 -4.80 6.82 -5.07
N GLY A 62 -5.24 7.16 -6.28
CA GLY A 62 -5.58 8.53 -6.67
C GLY A 62 -6.73 9.10 -5.84
N HIS A 63 -7.77 8.29 -5.63
CA HIS A 63 -8.96 8.65 -4.89
C HIS A 63 -8.73 8.69 -3.37
N TYR A 64 -8.22 7.59 -2.77
CA TYR A 64 -8.09 7.48 -1.32
C TYR A 64 -6.82 8.08 -0.74
N ARG A 65 -5.81 8.37 -1.56
CA ARG A 65 -4.49 8.88 -1.15
C ARG A 65 -3.91 8.14 0.09
N PRO A 66 -3.80 6.81 0.10
CA PRO A 66 -3.39 6.07 1.30
C PRO A 66 -1.95 6.43 1.72
N VAL A 67 -1.73 6.64 3.02
CA VAL A 67 -0.45 7.12 3.57
C VAL A 67 0.74 6.26 3.11
N TRP A 68 0.59 4.94 3.09
CA TRP A 68 1.66 4.00 2.73
C TRP A 68 1.91 3.87 1.22
N ASN A 69 1.08 4.51 0.39
CA ASN A 69 1.26 4.55 -1.06
C ASN A 69 1.82 5.90 -1.52
N VAL A 70 1.35 7.01 -0.92
CA VAL A 70 1.65 8.35 -1.43
C VAL A 70 2.70 9.11 -0.62
N LEU A 71 2.99 8.69 0.61
CA LEU A 71 3.85 9.44 1.53
C LEU A 71 4.94 8.58 2.19
N ILE A 72 4.55 7.44 2.77
CA ILE A 72 5.43 6.54 3.52
C ILE A 72 5.66 5.28 2.71
N ASP A 73 6.65 5.31 1.83
CA ASP A 73 6.94 4.23 0.90
C ASP A 73 7.57 2.99 1.58
N GLY A 74 7.48 1.86 0.88
CA GLY A 74 8.21 0.64 1.20
C GLY A 74 7.51 -0.38 2.10
N PHE A 75 6.24 -0.18 2.44
CA PHE A 75 5.42 -1.22 3.08
C PHE A 75 5.44 -2.52 2.27
N GLY A 76 5.25 -2.41 0.94
CA GLY A 76 5.23 -3.53 0.03
C GLY A 76 6.58 -4.14 -0.33
N ASN A 77 7.70 -3.62 0.19
CA ASN A 77 9.02 -4.11 -0.19
C ASN A 77 9.30 -5.52 0.34
N HIS A 78 9.97 -6.32 -0.48
CA HIS A 78 10.59 -7.59 -0.08
C HIS A 78 12.07 -7.40 0.25
N ASP A 79 12.67 -8.40 0.90
CA ASP A 79 14.12 -8.44 1.08
C ASP A 79 14.79 -8.42 -0.31
N PRO A 80 15.58 -7.37 -0.64
CA PRO A 80 16.24 -7.29 -1.94
C PRO A 80 17.40 -8.28 -2.10
N GLY A 81 17.72 -9.06 -1.06
CA GLY A 81 18.88 -9.94 -1.02
C GLY A 81 20.19 -9.17 -0.85
N ARG A 82 21.31 -9.89 -1.03
CA ARG A 82 22.67 -9.42 -0.72
C ARG A 82 23.19 -8.30 -1.64
N GLY A 83 22.58 -8.07 -2.81
CA GLY A 83 23.14 -7.20 -3.86
C GLY A 83 22.82 -5.71 -3.74
N ARG A 84 21.98 -5.27 -2.79
CA ARG A 84 21.52 -3.87 -2.71
C ARG A 84 21.80 -3.17 -1.37
N THR A 85 22.75 -3.67 -0.57
CA THR A 85 22.95 -3.29 0.84
C THR A 85 23.19 -1.79 1.09
N THR A 86 23.61 -1.04 0.06
CA THR A 86 23.82 0.41 0.10
C THR A 86 22.53 1.23 -0.02
N GLN A 87 21.41 0.62 -0.46
CA GLN A 87 20.14 1.31 -0.55
C GLN A 87 19.65 1.70 0.84
N ALA A 88 19.22 2.95 0.99
CA ALA A 88 18.62 3.45 2.22
C ALA A 88 17.40 2.63 2.64
N ARG A 89 17.20 2.54 3.95
CA ARG A 89 16.01 1.97 4.58
C ARG A 89 14.76 2.70 4.08
N SER A 90 13.67 1.95 3.85
CA SER A 90 12.40 2.58 3.41
C SER A 90 11.81 3.47 4.50
N LEU A 91 10.96 4.43 4.12
CA LEU A 91 10.31 5.30 5.10
C LEU A 91 9.37 4.52 6.03
N TRP A 92 8.74 3.46 5.52
CA TRP A 92 7.95 2.55 6.34
C TRP A 92 8.80 1.87 7.42
N ASP A 93 9.99 1.36 7.08
CA ASP A 93 10.90 0.73 8.05
C ASP A 93 11.54 1.73 9.02
N MET A 94 11.59 3.01 8.67
CA MET A 94 12.01 4.08 9.58
C MET A 94 10.95 4.36 10.67
N LEU A 95 9.67 4.22 10.34
CA LEU A 95 8.56 4.40 11.29
C LEU A 95 8.17 3.12 12.03
N HIS A 96 8.32 1.97 11.38
CA HIS A 96 7.83 0.67 11.83
C HIS A 96 8.97 -0.36 11.78
N PRO A 97 9.95 -0.27 12.70
CA PRO A 97 11.04 -1.24 12.78
C PRO A 97 10.51 -2.64 13.11
N GLY A 98 11.21 -3.68 12.67
CA GLY A 98 10.85 -5.09 12.93
C GLY A 98 11.29 -6.05 11.83
N ARG A 99 11.43 -5.57 10.59
CA ARG A 99 11.99 -6.36 9.48
C ARG A 99 13.52 -6.43 9.59
N ALA A 100 14.05 -7.60 9.90
CA ALA A 100 15.49 -7.81 10.14
C ALA A 100 16.39 -7.41 8.96
N TRP A 101 15.91 -7.58 7.72
CA TRP A 101 16.65 -7.19 6.52
C TRP A 101 16.72 -5.67 6.32
N ALA A 102 15.75 -4.92 6.84
CA ALA A 102 15.72 -3.47 6.76
C ALA A 102 16.61 -2.81 7.82
N ALA A 103 16.76 -3.44 8.99
CA ALA A 103 17.67 -2.99 10.03
C ALA A 103 19.14 -2.92 9.58
N GLN A 104 19.51 -3.75 8.59
CA GLN A 104 20.86 -3.80 8.00
C GLN A 104 21.12 -2.67 6.98
N ARG A 105 20.10 -1.89 6.64
CA ARG A 105 20.20 -0.79 5.66
C ARG A 105 20.55 0.53 6.36
N PRO A 106 21.32 1.41 5.70
CA PRO A 106 21.53 2.78 6.17
C PRO A 106 20.20 3.51 6.38
N GLU A 107 20.15 4.42 7.35
CA GLU A 107 18.94 5.22 7.56
C GLU A 107 18.59 6.09 6.35
N ALA A 108 17.30 6.34 6.16
CA ALA A 108 16.84 7.32 5.19
C ALA A 108 17.22 8.75 5.63
N GLN A 109 17.21 9.68 4.69
CA GLN A 109 17.51 11.09 4.96
C GLN A 109 16.48 11.73 5.93
N LYS A 110 15.24 11.25 5.94
CA LYS A 110 14.18 11.75 6.82
C LYS A 110 14.19 11.05 8.17
N SER A 111 14.17 11.83 9.24
CA SER A 111 14.06 11.30 10.60
C SER A 111 12.64 10.78 10.91
N PRO A 112 12.49 9.83 11.85
CA PRO A 112 11.17 9.35 12.28
C PRO A 112 10.25 10.46 12.81
N HIS A 113 10.79 11.54 13.37
CA HIS A 113 10.00 12.68 13.84
C HIS A 113 9.40 13.47 12.67
N GLN A 114 10.20 13.76 11.63
CA GLN A 114 9.72 14.42 10.42
C GLN A 114 8.65 13.58 9.72
N LEU A 115 8.86 12.27 9.62
CA LEU A 115 7.88 11.36 9.01
C LEU A 115 6.56 11.35 9.78
N ARG A 116 6.58 11.30 11.13
CA ARG A 116 5.36 11.39 11.95
C ARG A 116 4.63 12.72 11.75
N TYR A 117 5.36 13.84 11.66
CA TYR A 117 4.78 15.15 11.37
C TYR A 117 4.06 15.15 10.02
N GLU A 118 4.72 14.66 8.96
CA GLU A 118 4.14 14.57 7.63
C GLU A 118 2.89 13.66 7.60
N VAL A 119 2.91 12.52 8.29
CA VAL A 119 1.75 11.63 8.41
C VAL A 119 0.57 12.32 9.08
N ASN A 120 0.79 13.01 10.20
CA ASN A 120 -0.26 13.75 10.88
C ASN A 120 -0.82 14.90 10.03
N ALA A 121 0.05 15.60 9.28
CA ALA A 121 -0.38 16.63 8.34
C ALA A 121 -1.21 16.05 7.19
N HIS A 122 -0.85 14.87 6.67
CA HIS A 122 -1.61 14.16 5.64
C HIS A 122 -2.98 13.72 6.15
N LEU A 123 -3.02 13.05 7.30
CA LEU A 123 -4.26 12.55 7.91
C LEU A 123 -5.22 13.67 8.37
N SER A 124 -4.70 14.86 8.68
CA SER A 124 -5.56 16.01 9.00
C SER A 124 -6.14 16.69 7.75
N ARG A 125 -5.50 16.54 6.59
CA ARG A 125 -5.94 17.11 5.32
C ARG A 125 -6.98 16.25 4.61
N PHE A 126 -6.87 14.93 4.68
CA PHE A 126 -7.77 13.99 4.00
C PHE A 126 -8.74 13.36 5.00
N ARG A 127 -10.04 13.36 4.66
CA ARG A 127 -11.02 12.65 5.49
C ARG A 127 -10.85 11.14 5.30
N ILE A 128 -11.18 10.38 6.33
CA ILE A 128 -11.31 8.92 6.21
C ILE A 128 -12.42 8.66 5.19
N PRO A 129 -12.11 7.97 4.08
CA PRO A 129 -13.10 7.70 3.06
C PRO A 129 -14.17 6.74 3.59
N ASP A 130 -15.41 6.98 3.16
CA ASP A 130 -16.45 5.97 3.30
C ASP A 130 -16.18 4.86 2.29
N LEU A 131 -15.70 3.72 2.79
CA LEU A 131 -15.35 2.57 1.96
C LEU A 131 -16.59 1.86 1.39
N ASP A 132 -17.78 2.15 1.92
CA ASP A 132 -19.06 1.60 1.46
C ASP A 132 -19.77 2.54 0.47
N ALA A 133 -19.31 3.78 0.34
CA ALA A 133 -19.77 4.69 -0.71
C ALA A 133 -19.09 4.36 -2.04
N VAL A 134 -19.87 4.32 -3.12
CA VAL A 134 -19.31 4.32 -4.47
C VAL A 134 -18.65 5.69 -4.68
N PRO A 135 -17.34 5.75 -5.01
CA PRO A 135 -16.70 7.00 -5.35
C PRO A 135 -17.51 7.71 -6.44
N VAL A 136 -17.88 8.97 -6.21
CA VAL A 136 -18.35 9.81 -7.31
C VAL A 136 -17.15 10.00 -8.22
N ILE A 137 -17.16 9.30 -9.35
CA ILE A 137 -16.20 9.49 -10.42
C ILE A 137 -16.39 10.94 -10.87
N ASP A 138 -15.33 11.74 -10.84
CA ASP A 138 -15.43 13.11 -11.33
C ASP A 138 -15.73 13.08 -12.84
N ASP A 139 -16.30 14.19 -13.35
CA ASP A 139 -16.75 14.24 -14.74
C ASP A 139 -15.62 13.91 -15.74
N GLU A 140 -14.35 14.19 -15.39
CA GLU A 140 -13.18 13.85 -16.21
C GLU A 140 -12.93 12.34 -16.28
N VAL A 141 -12.98 11.61 -15.16
CA VAL A 141 -12.79 10.15 -15.18
C VAL A 141 -14.01 9.46 -15.79
N GLN A 142 -15.22 10.01 -15.63
CA GLN A 142 -16.41 9.48 -16.30
C GLN A 142 -16.29 9.65 -17.82
N GLU A 143 -15.87 10.82 -18.32
CA GLU A 143 -15.61 11.04 -19.74
C GLU A 143 -14.51 10.12 -20.29
N ALA A 144 -13.44 9.88 -19.52
CA ALA A 144 -12.37 8.96 -19.93
C ALA A 144 -12.86 7.51 -20.01
N MET A 145 -13.68 7.08 -19.04
CA MET A 145 -14.29 5.74 -19.05
C MET A 145 -15.27 5.57 -20.21
N ASP A 146 -16.11 6.56 -20.47
CA ASP A 146 -17.08 6.54 -21.56
C ASP A 146 -16.37 6.52 -22.93
N GLN A 147 -15.26 7.23 -23.07
CA GLN A 147 -14.44 7.20 -24.30
C GLN A 147 -13.77 5.84 -24.53
N GLU A 148 -13.26 5.17 -23.49
CA GLU A 148 -12.68 3.83 -23.63
C GLU A 148 -13.75 2.76 -23.94
N GLU A 149 -14.94 2.85 -23.35
CA GLU A 149 -16.05 1.95 -23.64
C GLU A 149 -16.53 2.07 -25.09
N MET A 150 -16.59 3.29 -25.64
CA MET A 150 -16.90 3.50 -27.06
C MET A 150 -15.82 2.95 -28.01
N VAL A 151 -14.53 2.99 -27.63
CA VAL A 151 -13.45 2.41 -28.44
C VAL A 151 -13.58 0.88 -28.49
N PHE A 152 -13.95 0.25 -27.38
CA PHE A 152 -14.18 -1.20 -27.31
C PHE A 152 -15.38 -1.67 -28.15
N ASP A 153 -16.42 -0.86 -28.26
CA ASP A 153 -17.60 -1.18 -29.09
C ASP A 153 -17.40 -0.91 -30.59
N LEU A 154 -16.42 -0.07 -30.96
CA LEU A 154 -16.05 0.18 -32.36
C LEU A 154 -15.11 -0.89 -32.95
N GLU A 155 -14.50 -1.73 -32.10
CA GLU A 155 -13.61 -2.83 -32.52
C GLU A 155 -14.30 -4.20 -32.66
N LYS A 156 -15.64 -4.26 -32.52
CA LYS A 156 -16.48 -5.43 -32.87
C LYS A 156 -17.15 -5.29 -34.23
#